data_AF-A0A2S6QA79-F1
#
_entry.id   AF-A0A2S6QA79-F1
#
_cell.length_a   1.000
_cell.length_b   1.000
_cell.length_c   1.000
_cell.angle_alpha   90.00
_cell.angle_beta   90.00
_cell.angle_gamma   90.00
#
_symmetry.space_group_name_H-M   'P 1'
#
loop_
_entity.id
_entity.type
_entity.pdbx_description
1 polymer ?
#
loop_
_entity_poly.entity_id
_entity_poly.type
_entity_poly.pdbx_seq_one_letter_code
_entity_poly.pdbx_strand_id
1 'polypeptide(L)'
;MKHLLTLILALVISFNANANANTDLTNFNNSYDELLKQYVKNDSVKENTKLALVDYKKLKSDKILLKTSNLIKKVKVSTLSKNDQLAFWINAYNFYTIELIANNYPVKSIKDLGSFFNSVWDKHKFEVEGKQYSLNNIEHSIIRPVFKEPRTHFALVCASISCPDLLNEAYKGEILDKQLDMQTKKFLNNDTKGVIVKSGMVKVSKLFRWYKQDFYDKNPLVFIQDYKNINYIHGYLPYNWNLNSLND
;
A
#
# COMPACT_ATOMS: atom_id res chain seq x y z
N MET A 1 -10.60 49.47 -9.47
CA MET A 1 -9.73 49.17 -8.31
C MET A 1 -10.27 48.07 -7.39
N LYS A 2 -11.55 48.08 -6.96
CA LYS A 2 -12.10 47.03 -6.08
C LYS A 2 -11.99 45.60 -6.66
N HIS A 3 -12.29 45.40 -7.95
CA HIS A 3 -12.18 44.08 -8.60
C HIS A 3 -10.75 43.58 -8.81
N LEU A 4 -9.76 44.47 -8.93
CA LEU A 4 -8.34 44.10 -9.09
C LEU A 4 -7.75 43.62 -7.75
N LEU A 5 -8.16 44.23 -6.63
CA LEU A 5 -7.80 43.75 -5.29
C LEU A 5 -8.40 42.37 -4.97
N THR A 6 -9.64 42.10 -5.38
CA THR A 6 -10.28 40.80 -5.14
C THR A 6 -9.62 39.66 -5.92
N LEU A 7 -9.16 39.92 -7.15
CA LEU A 7 -8.43 38.91 -7.96
C LEU A 7 -7.05 38.58 -7.38
N ILE A 8 -6.31 39.59 -6.92
CA ILE A 8 -4.99 39.40 -6.30
C ILE A 8 -5.12 38.65 -4.97
N LEU A 9 -6.14 38.95 -4.17
CA LEU A 9 -6.39 38.25 -2.91
C LEU A 9 -6.76 36.77 -3.16
N ALA A 10 -7.59 36.47 -4.16
CA ALA A 10 -7.92 35.09 -4.54
C ALA A 10 -6.68 34.30 -5.03
N LEU A 11 -5.81 34.94 -5.83
CA LEU A 11 -4.57 34.31 -6.31
C LEU A 11 -3.60 33.98 -5.16
N VAL A 12 -3.39 34.92 -4.23
CA VAL A 12 -2.48 34.73 -3.08
C VAL A 12 -3.02 33.65 -2.13
N ILE A 13 -4.33 33.55 -1.94
CA ILE A 13 -4.94 32.48 -1.12
C ILE A 13 -4.75 31.11 -1.79
N SER A 14 -4.97 31.00 -3.10
CA SER A 14 -4.78 29.75 -3.84
C SER A 14 -3.31 29.27 -3.90
N PHE A 15 -2.34 30.20 -3.95
CA PHE A 15 -0.91 29.85 -3.95
C PHE A 15 -0.43 29.34 -2.59
N ASN A 16 -0.87 29.96 -1.48
CA ASN A 16 -0.50 29.53 -0.13
C ASN A 16 -1.14 28.18 0.27
N ALA A 17 -2.33 27.86 -0.25
CA ALA A 17 -2.97 26.56 0.00
C ALA A 17 -2.17 25.40 -0.64
N ASN A 18 -1.68 25.58 -1.88
CA ASN A 18 -0.89 24.58 -2.60
C ASN A 18 0.51 24.38 -2.01
N ALA A 19 1.16 25.45 -1.53
CA ALA A 19 2.47 25.37 -0.88
C ALA A 19 2.41 24.59 0.45
N ASN A 20 1.34 24.80 1.25
CA ASN A 20 1.16 24.10 2.52
C ASN A 20 0.79 22.62 2.33
N ALA A 21 -0.08 22.29 1.36
CA ALA A 21 -0.45 20.90 1.07
C ALA A 21 0.76 20.02 0.67
N ASN A 22 1.67 20.58 -0.14
CA ASN A 22 2.92 19.90 -0.52
C ASN A 22 3.88 19.73 0.66
N THR A 23 3.85 20.64 1.64
CA THR A 23 4.68 20.56 2.84
C THR A 23 4.22 19.43 3.77
N ASP A 24 2.91 19.33 4.04
CA ASP A 24 2.36 18.25 4.88
C ASP A 24 2.58 16.87 4.25
N LEU A 25 2.36 16.74 2.93
CA LEU A 25 2.65 15.50 2.19
C LEU A 25 4.13 15.12 2.30
N THR A 26 5.03 16.09 2.11
CA THR A 26 6.47 15.87 2.19
C THR A 26 6.89 15.44 3.60
N ASN A 27 6.35 16.08 4.64
CA ASN A 27 6.64 15.71 6.02
C ASN A 27 6.17 14.30 6.35
N PHE A 28 4.94 13.93 5.93
CA PHE A 28 4.44 12.57 6.08
C PHE A 28 5.33 11.56 5.34
N ASN A 29 5.60 11.79 4.05
CA ASN A 29 6.42 10.89 3.23
C ASN A 29 7.83 10.72 3.80
N ASN A 30 8.46 11.78 4.30
CA ASN A 30 9.79 11.70 4.92
C ASN A 30 9.78 10.88 6.22
N SER A 31 8.76 11.08 7.07
CA SER A 31 8.61 10.31 8.32
C SER A 31 8.32 8.84 8.03
N TYR A 32 7.52 8.55 7.00
CA TYR A 32 7.23 7.19 6.57
C TYR A 32 8.44 6.52 5.89
N ASP A 33 9.20 7.25 5.07
CA ASP A 33 10.48 6.81 4.50
C ASP A 33 11.46 6.39 5.61
N GLU A 34 11.60 7.21 6.66
CA GLU A 34 12.44 6.93 7.83
C GLU A 34 12.00 5.63 8.52
N LEU A 35 10.70 5.48 8.78
CA LEU A 35 10.11 4.27 9.36
C LEU A 35 10.41 3.04 8.49
N LEU A 36 10.14 3.11 7.18
CA LEU A 36 10.35 1.99 6.27
C LEU A 36 11.81 1.56 6.25
N LYS A 37 12.74 2.50 6.13
CA LYS A 37 14.20 2.22 6.11
C LYS A 37 14.69 1.59 7.41
N GLN A 38 14.13 1.99 8.55
CA GLN A 38 14.57 1.51 9.86
C GLN A 38 13.97 0.14 10.22
N TYR A 39 12.72 -0.13 9.82
CA TYR A 39 11.96 -1.30 10.31
C TYR A 39 11.65 -2.35 9.25
N VAL A 40 11.83 -2.07 7.96
CA VAL A 40 11.62 -3.04 6.89
C VAL A 40 12.95 -3.62 6.44
N LYS A 41 13.11 -4.94 6.63
CA LYS A 41 14.26 -5.70 6.17
C LYS A 41 13.91 -6.44 4.87
N ASN A 42 14.45 -5.96 3.76
CA ASN A 42 14.33 -6.60 2.45
C ASN A 42 15.14 -7.90 2.36
N ASP A 43 14.87 -8.67 1.30
CA ASP A 43 15.61 -9.90 0.92
C ASP A 43 15.75 -10.93 2.05
N SER A 44 14.79 -10.97 2.96
CA SER A 44 14.73 -11.95 4.03
C SER A 44 13.99 -13.21 3.57
N VAL A 45 14.10 -14.28 4.36
CA VAL A 45 13.40 -15.55 4.12
C VAL A 45 12.60 -15.93 5.35
N LYS A 46 11.31 -16.23 5.18
CA LYS A 46 10.43 -16.78 6.22
C LYS A 46 9.55 -17.87 5.63
N GLU A 47 9.49 -19.03 6.27
CA GLU A 47 8.71 -20.19 5.81
C GLU A 47 8.92 -20.50 4.32
N ASN A 48 10.20 -20.60 3.92
CA ASN A 48 10.64 -20.85 2.54
C ASN A 48 10.21 -19.80 1.50
N THR A 49 9.73 -18.64 1.93
CA THR A 49 9.34 -17.52 1.04
C THR A 49 10.39 -16.42 1.15
N LYS A 50 10.91 -15.92 0.02
CA LYS A 50 11.72 -14.69 0.01
C LYS A 50 10.79 -13.48 0.06
N LEU A 51 10.97 -12.57 1.02
CA LEU A 51 10.09 -11.43 1.24
C LEU A 51 10.75 -10.30 2.06
N ALA A 52 10.09 -9.15 2.09
CA ALA A 52 10.37 -8.11 3.07
C ALA A 52 9.70 -8.43 4.42
N LEU A 53 10.47 -8.36 5.50
CA LEU A 53 9.99 -8.55 6.87
C LEU A 53 10.00 -7.24 7.65
N VAL A 54 9.07 -7.07 8.59
CA VAL A 54 8.95 -5.86 9.41
C VAL A 54 9.27 -6.16 10.88
N ASP A 55 10.10 -5.33 11.51
CA ASP A 55 10.42 -5.42 12.94
C ASP A 55 9.34 -4.74 13.82
N TYR A 56 8.13 -5.31 13.82
CA TYR A 56 6.99 -4.82 14.59
C TYR A 56 7.28 -4.74 16.10
N LYS A 57 8.11 -5.66 16.62
CA LYS A 57 8.50 -5.71 18.03
C LYS A 57 9.24 -4.46 18.46
N LYS A 58 10.17 -3.95 17.64
CA LYS A 58 10.84 -2.67 17.92
C LYS A 58 9.96 -1.48 17.57
N LEU A 59 9.26 -1.54 16.44
CA LEU A 59 8.45 -0.43 15.95
C LEU A 59 7.37 0.00 16.93
N LYS A 60 6.71 -0.94 17.61
CA LYS A 60 5.60 -0.63 18.52
C LYS A 60 5.95 0.32 19.68
N SER A 61 7.24 0.41 20.03
CA SER A 61 7.73 1.27 21.11
C SER A 61 8.42 2.54 20.61
N ASP A 62 8.56 2.72 19.29
CA ASP A 62 9.27 3.85 18.71
C ASP A 62 8.33 5.04 18.44
N LYS A 63 8.80 6.24 18.78
CA LYS A 63 8.06 7.49 18.62
C LYS A 63 7.78 7.82 17.14
N ILE A 64 8.54 7.26 16.19
CA ILE A 64 8.31 7.44 14.76
C ILE A 64 6.93 6.97 14.33
N LEU A 65 6.36 5.95 14.99
CA LEU A 65 5.02 5.45 14.69
C LEU A 65 3.97 6.53 14.98
N LEU A 66 3.98 7.08 16.21
CA LEU A 66 3.08 8.16 16.62
C LEU A 66 3.32 9.46 15.83
N LYS A 67 4.59 9.82 15.57
CA LYS A 67 4.95 10.97 14.73
C LYS A 67 4.32 10.86 13.34
N THR A 68 4.51 9.71 12.68
CA THR A 68 3.99 9.46 11.33
C THR A 68 2.45 9.45 11.32
N SER A 69 1.82 8.84 12.33
CA SER A 69 0.36 8.83 12.54
C SER A 69 -0.24 10.24 12.69
N ASN A 70 0.49 11.16 13.32
CA ASN A 70 0.05 12.55 13.45
C ASN A 70 0.26 13.38 12.17
N LEU A 71 1.24 13.03 11.34
CA LEU A 71 1.52 13.73 10.09
C LEU A 71 0.53 13.36 8.98
N ILE A 72 0.22 12.07 8.84
CA ILE A 72 -0.73 11.58 7.81
C ILE A 72 -2.11 12.24 7.92
N LYS A 73 -2.58 12.52 9.15
CA LYS A 73 -3.87 13.17 9.41
C LYS A 73 -3.98 14.57 8.83
N LYS A 74 -2.85 15.29 8.72
CA LYS A 74 -2.79 16.70 8.30
C LYS A 74 -2.78 16.88 6.79
N VAL A 75 -2.46 15.82 6.03
CA VAL A 75 -2.34 15.91 4.57
C VAL A 75 -3.70 16.24 3.95
N LYS A 76 -3.76 17.34 3.19
CA LYS A 76 -4.93 17.75 2.40
C LYS A 76 -4.96 17.01 1.07
N VAL A 77 -5.40 15.75 1.10
CA VAL A 77 -5.35 14.86 -0.06
C VAL A 77 -6.17 15.40 -1.23
N SER A 78 -7.29 16.05 -0.93
CA SER A 78 -8.19 16.64 -1.94
C SER A 78 -7.54 17.68 -2.84
N THR A 79 -6.44 18.32 -2.42
CA THR A 79 -5.74 19.36 -3.18
C THR A 79 -4.54 18.83 -3.97
N LEU A 80 -4.19 17.54 -3.82
CA LEU A 80 -3.02 16.94 -4.47
C LEU A 80 -3.28 16.61 -5.94
N SER A 81 -2.20 16.46 -6.72
CA SER A 81 -2.29 15.93 -8.09
C SER A 81 -2.82 14.49 -8.08
N LYS A 82 -3.35 13.99 -9.20
CA LYS A 82 -3.90 12.62 -9.26
C LYS A 82 -2.85 11.57 -8.86
N ASN A 83 -1.60 11.72 -9.30
CA ASN A 83 -0.55 10.77 -8.93
C ASN A 83 -0.18 10.88 -7.45
N ASP A 84 -0.10 12.10 -6.91
CA ASP A 84 0.16 12.29 -5.48
C ASP A 84 -0.96 11.75 -4.61
N GLN A 85 -2.23 11.85 -5.04
CA GLN A 85 -3.35 11.23 -4.34
C GLN A 85 -3.22 9.71 -4.32
N LEU A 86 -2.91 9.07 -5.45
CA LEU A 86 -2.75 7.62 -5.50
C LEU A 86 -1.56 7.17 -4.63
N ALA A 87 -0.42 7.84 -4.77
CA ALA A 87 0.78 7.58 -3.96
C ALA A 87 0.48 7.72 -2.46
N PHE A 88 -0.21 8.81 -2.08
CA PHE A 88 -0.65 9.04 -0.71
C PHE A 88 -1.55 7.91 -0.21
N TRP A 89 -2.58 7.49 -0.97
CA TRP A 89 -3.50 6.46 -0.51
C TRP A 89 -2.84 5.08 -0.37
N ILE A 90 -1.88 4.74 -1.24
CA ILE A 90 -1.06 3.54 -1.09
C ILE A 90 -0.22 3.63 0.20
N ASN A 91 0.46 4.76 0.42
CA ASN A 91 1.25 4.99 1.63
C ASN A 91 0.39 4.91 2.89
N ALA A 92 -0.80 5.52 2.86
CA ALA A 92 -1.76 5.53 3.96
C ALA A 92 -2.23 4.11 4.31
N TYR A 93 -2.66 3.33 3.31
CA TYR A 93 -3.08 1.94 3.52
C TYR A 93 -1.96 1.11 4.16
N ASN A 94 -0.74 1.21 3.61
CA ASN A 94 0.40 0.45 4.10
C ASN A 94 0.82 0.89 5.51
N PHE A 95 0.90 2.19 5.76
CA PHE A 95 1.21 2.74 7.08
C PHE A 95 0.18 2.32 8.13
N TYR A 96 -1.11 2.44 7.84
CA TYR A 96 -2.15 2.04 8.79
C TYR A 96 -2.20 0.54 9.02
N THR A 97 -1.85 -0.27 8.02
CA THR A 97 -1.65 -1.71 8.23
C THR A 97 -0.47 -1.97 9.17
N ILE A 98 0.65 -1.28 8.99
CA ILE A 98 1.82 -1.38 9.87
C ILE A 98 1.48 -0.94 11.31
N GLU A 99 0.82 0.21 11.46
CA GLU A 99 0.38 0.76 12.76
C GLU A 99 -0.56 -0.19 13.47
N LEU A 100 -1.54 -0.76 12.75
CA LEU A 100 -2.47 -1.73 13.29
C LEU A 100 -1.75 -2.96 13.85
N ILE A 101 -0.82 -3.54 13.09
CA ILE A 101 -0.05 -4.70 13.55
C ILE A 101 0.85 -4.33 14.73
N ALA A 102 1.60 -3.22 14.64
CA ALA A 102 2.53 -2.79 15.69
C ALA A 102 1.80 -2.60 17.03
N ASN A 103 0.65 -1.92 17.02
CA ASN A 103 -0.15 -1.67 18.23
C ASN A 103 -0.75 -2.93 18.85
N ASN A 104 -0.89 -4.02 18.09
CA ASN A 104 -1.41 -5.29 18.59
C ASN A 104 -0.34 -6.38 18.74
N TYR A 105 0.94 -6.07 18.49
CA TYR A 105 2.01 -7.07 18.51
C TYR A 105 2.31 -7.60 19.93
N PRO A 106 2.37 -8.94 20.16
CA PRO A 106 2.48 -10.00 19.14
C PRO A 106 1.14 -10.54 18.62
N VAL A 107 1.07 -10.77 17.31
CA VAL A 107 -0.01 -11.51 16.63
C VAL A 107 0.55 -12.42 15.55
N LYS A 108 -0.14 -13.53 15.23
CA LYS A 108 0.31 -14.48 14.21
C LYS A 108 -0.20 -14.13 12.82
N SER A 109 -1.36 -13.49 12.72
CA SER A 109 -1.94 -13.03 11.46
C SER A 109 -2.72 -11.73 11.67
N ILE A 110 -2.77 -10.88 10.65
CA ILE A 110 -3.70 -9.74 10.62
C ILE A 110 -5.17 -10.18 10.79
N LYS A 111 -5.50 -11.40 10.34
CA LYS A 111 -6.84 -11.96 10.47
C LYS A 111 -7.27 -12.19 11.91
N ASP A 112 -6.30 -12.39 12.81
CA ASP A 112 -6.56 -12.60 14.24
C ASP A 112 -7.07 -11.32 14.92
N LEU A 113 -6.91 -10.15 14.27
CA LEU A 113 -7.41 -8.86 14.73
C LEU A 113 -8.87 -8.59 14.30
N GLY A 114 -9.44 -9.47 13.50
CA GLY A 114 -10.83 -9.44 13.07
C GLY A 114 -11.69 -10.45 13.82
N SER A 115 -12.99 -10.44 13.53
CA SER A 115 -13.92 -11.49 13.93
C SER A 115 -14.80 -11.88 12.75
N PHE A 116 -15.56 -12.96 12.89
CA PHE A 116 -16.49 -13.43 11.86
C PHE A 116 -17.50 -12.36 11.42
N PHE A 117 -17.93 -11.50 12.35
CA PHE A 117 -18.90 -10.43 12.09
C PHE A 117 -18.25 -9.08 11.77
N ASN A 118 -16.97 -8.89 12.10
CA ASN A 118 -16.25 -7.63 11.93
C ASN A 118 -14.87 -7.88 11.33
N SER A 119 -14.77 -7.70 10.02
CA SER A 119 -13.51 -7.70 9.29
C SER A 119 -12.51 -6.72 9.94
N VAL A 120 -11.26 -7.17 10.15
CA VAL A 120 -10.17 -6.31 10.63
C VAL A 120 -10.01 -5.06 9.75
N TRP A 121 -10.28 -5.20 8.46
CA TRP A 121 -10.20 -4.14 7.45
C TRP A 121 -11.35 -3.12 7.52
N ASP A 122 -12.42 -3.39 8.27
CA ASP A 122 -13.57 -2.49 8.45
C ASP A 122 -13.64 -1.87 9.85
N LYS A 123 -13.19 -2.63 10.86
CA LYS A 123 -13.30 -2.32 12.28
C LYS A 123 -12.50 -1.08 12.70
N HIS A 124 -11.28 -0.94 12.20
CA HIS A 124 -10.40 0.15 12.59
C HIS A 124 -10.64 1.35 11.70
N LYS A 125 -10.79 2.52 12.33
CA LYS A 125 -10.96 3.80 11.65
C LYS A 125 -9.74 4.67 11.89
N PHE A 126 -9.23 5.22 10.79
CA PHE A 126 -8.08 6.08 10.75
C PHE A 126 -8.50 7.43 10.17
N GLU A 127 -7.95 8.50 10.73
CA GLU A 127 -8.30 9.84 10.32
C GLU A 127 -7.38 10.34 9.21
N VAL A 128 -7.95 10.88 8.14
CA VAL A 128 -7.23 11.61 7.10
C VAL A 128 -8.08 12.80 6.72
N GLU A 129 -7.51 14.02 6.75
CA GLU A 129 -8.21 15.25 6.35
C GLU A 129 -9.56 15.41 7.10
N GLY A 130 -9.58 15.11 8.41
CA GLY A 130 -10.76 15.18 9.27
C GLY A 130 -11.86 14.15 8.99
N LYS A 131 -11.60 13.16 8.11
CA LYS A 131 -12.53 12.07 7.78
C LYS A 131 -12.01 10.73 8.26
N GLN A 132 -12.92 9.86 8.66
CA GLN A 132 -12.61 8.50 9.13
C GLN A 132 -12.67 7.49 7.98
N TYR A 133 -11.61 6.71 7.82
CA TYR A 133 -11.49 5.67 6.82
C TYR A 133 -11.07 4.35 7.45
N SER A 134 -11.65 3.25 7.01
CA SER A 134 -11.05 1.92 7.21
C SER A 134 -10.11 1.56 6.07
N LEU A 135 -9.30 0.51 6.25
CA LEU A 135 -8.46 -0.04 5.19
C LEU A 135 -9.29 -0.43 3.95
N ASN A 136 -10.48 -1.02 4.17
CA ASN A 136 -11.43 -1.32 3.10
C ASN A 136 -11.98 -0.05 2.43
N ASN A 137 -12.23 1.04 3.18
CA ASN A 137 -12.64 2.29 2.55
C ASN A 137 -11.54 2.82 1.63
N ILE A 138 -10.28 2.81 2.08
CA ILE A 138 -9.14 3.23 1.26
C ILE A 138 -9.04 2.36 0.00
N GLU A 139 -9.07 1.04 0.13
CA GLU A 139 -8.88 0.16 -1.02
C GLU A 139 -10.09 0.12 -1.97
N HIS A 140 -11.29 -0.16 -1.45
CA HIS A 140 -12.46 -0.48 -2.25
C HIS A 140 -13.35 0.73 -2.57
N SER A 141 -13.28 1.81 -1.79
CA SER A 141 -14.07 3.03 -2.05
C SER A 141 -13.25 4.14 -2.71
N ILE A 142 -11.91 4.08 -2.61
CA ILE A 142 -11.02 5.11 -3.15
C ILE A 142 -10.10 4.52 -4.22
N ILE A 143 -9.10 3.71 -3.85
CA ILE A 143 -8.02 3.29 -4.76
C ILE A 143 -8.56 2.57 -6.00
N ARG A 144 -9.29 1.47 -5.80
CA ARG A 144 -9.79 0.62 -6.90
C ARG A 144 -10.76 1.37 -7.83
N PRO A 145 -11.85 2.01 -7.35
CA PRO A 145 -12.83 2.62 -8.25
C PRO A 145 -12.36 3.92 -8.89
N VAL A 146 -11.56 4.75 -8.20
CA VAL A 146 -11.16 6.08 -8.68
C VAL A 146 -9.99 6.00 -9.65
N PHE A 147 -8.97 5.19 -9.32
CA PHE A 147 -7.71 5.19 -10.07
C PHE A 147 -7.65 4.09 -11.13
N LYS A 148 -8.33 2.95 -10.91
CA LYS A 148 -8.38 1.82 -11.85
C LYS A 148 -6.99 1.38 -12.32
N GLU A 149 -6.02 1.41 -11.39
CA GLU A 149 -4.63 1.06 -11.64
C GLU A 149 -4.36 -0.37 -11.14
N PRO A 150 -4.30 -1.39 -12.00
CA PRO A 150 -4.16 -2.79 -11.57
C PRO A 150 -2.88 -3.06 -10.76
N ARG A 151 -1.83 -2.27 -10.98
CA ARG A 151 -0.54 -2.46 -10.28
C ARG A 151 -0.63 -2.15 -8.78
N THR A 152 -1.69 -1.48 -8.31
CA THR A 152 -1.89 -1.21 -6.87
C THR A 152 -2.03 -2.50 -6.07
N HIS A 153 -2.51 -3.60 -6.67
CA HIS A 153 -2.60 -4.91 -6.00
C HIS A 153 -1.25 -5.50 -5.60
N PHE A 154 -0.15 -4.97 -6.15
CA PHE A 154 1.22 -5.34 -5.79
C PHE A 154 1.91 -4.27 -4.92
N ALA A 155 1.20 -3.19 -4.59
CA ALA A 155 1.68 -2.09 -3.78
C ALA A 155 0.98 -1.99 -2.42
N LEU A 156 -0.24 -2.53 -2.28
CA LEU A 156 -0.97 -2.63 -1.02
C LEU A 156 -0.56 -3.89 -0.27
N VAL A 157 -0.02 -3.73 0.94
CA VAL A 157 0.58 -4.81 1.73
C VAL A 157 -0.23 -5.09 2.98
N CYS A 158 -0.78 -6.30 3.05
CA CYS A 158 -1.64 -6.78 4.15
C CYS A 158 -0.88 -7.45 5.31
N ALA A 159 0.45 -7.28 5.37
CA ALA A 159 1.33 -7.88 6.38
C ALA A 159 1.39 -9.42 6.44
N SER A 160 0.98 -10.14 5.38
CA SER A 160 1.11 -11.61 5.33
C SER A 160 2.31 -12.08 4.49
N ILE A 161 2.81 -13.29 4.74
CA ILE A 161 3.91 -13.90 3.96
C ILE A 161 3.63 -13.92 2.45
N SER A 162 2.40 -14.29 2.04
CA SER A 162 2.01 -14.32 0.61
C SER A 162 1.60 -12.96 0.02
N CYS A 163 1.60 -11.88 0.82
CA CYS A 163 1.30 -10.54 0.31
C CYS A 163 2.48 -10.00 -0.51
N PRO A 164 2.29 -8.95 -1.33
CA PRO A 164 3.42 -8.22 -1.93
C PRO A 164 4.38 -7.70 -0.85
N ASP A 165 5.61 -7.43 -1.23
CA ASP A 165 6.60 -6.85 -0.31
C ASP A 165 6.32 -5.37 -0.09
N LEU A 166 6.53 -4.88 1.13
CA LEU A 166 6.65 -3.43 1.35
C LEU A 166 7.85 -2.90 0.56
N LEU A 167 7.63 -1.80 -0.16
CA LEU A 167 8.71 -0.99 -0.69
C LEU A 167 9.42 -0.30 0.48
N ASN A 168 10.75 -0.22 0.49
CA ASN A 168 11.51 0.41 1.58
C ASN A 168 11.60 1.95 1.45
N GLU A 169 10.64 2.53 0.74
CA GLU A 169 10.43 3.96 0.57
C GLU A 169 8.93 4.19 0.33
N ALA A 170 8.48 5.40 0.64
CA ALA A 170 7.16 5.91 0.35
C ALA A 170 6.98 6.06 -1.16
N TYR A 171 5.77 5.78 -1.62
CA TYR A 171 5.36 6.10 -2.98
C TYR A 171 5.26 7.61 -3.17
N LYS A 172 5.71 8.14 -4.31
CA LYS A 172 5.70 9.59 -4.61
C LYS A 172 5.15 9.84 -6.01
N GLY A 173 4.31 10.86 -6.19
CA GLY A 173 3.55 11.04 -7.43
C GLY A 173 4.43 11.22 -8.67
N GLU A 174 5.60 11.83 -8.51
CA GLU A 174 6.58 12.08 -9.57
C GLU A 174 7.26 10.82 -10.12
N ILE A 175 7.34 9.75 -9.33
CA ILE A 175 7.98 8.47 -9.71
C ILE A 175 7.05 7.26 -9.54
N LEU A 176 5.76 7.51 -9.29
CA LEU A 176 4.79 6.48 -8.92
C LEU A 176 4.72 5.35 -9.94
N ASP A 177 4.68 5.68 -11.23
CA ASP A 177 4.59 4.70 -12.31
C ASP A 177 5.77 3.71 -12.26
N LYS A 178 6.99 4.23 -12.09
CA LYS A 178 8.21 3.42 -11.95
C LYS A 178 8.17 2.54 -10.70
N GLN A 179 7.70 3.08 -9.57
CA GLN A 179 7.61 2.32 -8.32
C GLN A 179 6.58 1.17 -8.43
N LEU A 180 5.41 1.44 -9.03
CA LEU A 180 4.37 0.43 -9.27
C LEU A 180 4.84 -0.67 -10.23
N ASP A 181 5.49 -0.30 -11.32
CA ASP A 181 6.03 -1.24 -12.29
C ASP A 181 7.12 -2.13 -11.67
N MET A 182 8.04 -1.54 -10.90
CA MET A 182 9.09 -2.26 -10.18
C MET A 182 8.51 -3.27 -9.19
N GLN A 183 7.53 -2.86 -8.39
CA GLN A 183 6.89 -3.73 -7.40
C GLN A 183 6.08 -4.85 -8.05
N THR A 184 5.44 -4.57 -9.18
CA THR A 184 4.76 -5.59 -10.01
C THR A 184 5.77 -6.62 -10.50
N LYS A 185 6.85 -6.19 -11.15
CA LYS A 185 7.93 -7.09 -11.61
C LYS A 185 8.50 -7.92 -10.47
N LYS A 186 8.80 -7.30 -9.33
CA LYS A 186 9.32 -7.98 -8.14
C LYS A 186 8.35 -9.07 -7.66
N PHE A 187 7.07 -8.75 -7.54
CA PHE A 187 6.06 -9.69 -7.09
C PHE A 187 5.89 -10.85 -8.07
N LEU A 188 5.73 -10.58 -9.37
CA LEU A 188 5.53 -11.62 -10.38
C LEU A 188 6.74 -12.56 -10.49
N ASN A 189 7.94 -12.03 -10.31
CA ASN A 189 9.20 -12.80 -10.33
C ASN A 189 9.50 -13.53 -9.02
N ASN A 190 8.71 -13.33 -7.97
CA ASN A 190 8.85 -14.10 -6.75
C ASN A 190 8.48 -15.57 -6.99
N ASP A 191 9.40 -16.47 -6.65
CA ASP A 191 9.36 -17.92 -6.92
C ASP A 191 8.43 -18.70 -5.98
N THR A 192 7.79 -18.04 -5.01
CA THR A 192 6.94 -18.69 -3.99
C THR A 192 5.54 -18.09 -3.90
N LYS A 193 5.36 -16.79 -4.18
CA LYS A 193 4.05 -16.11 -4.07
C LYS A 193 3.57 -15.37 -5.33
N GLY A 194 4.41 -15.24 -6.36
CA GLY A 194 4.12 -14.52 -7.60
C GLY A 194 3.47 -15.39 -8.69
N VAL A 195 4.24 -15.63 -9.75
CA VAL A 195 3.90 -16.53 -10.86
C VAL A 195 4.94 -17.64 -10.93
N ILE A 196 4.51 -18.88 -10.68
CA ILE A 196 5.35 -20.07 -10.70
C ILE A 196 5.05 -20.88 -11.96
N VAL A 197 6.09 -21.13 -12.76
CA VAL A 197 6.05 -22.01 -13.92
C VAL A 197 6.90 -23.23 -13.62
N LYS A 198 6.30 -24.41 -13.51
CA LYS A 198 7.00 -25.67 -13.24
C LYS A 198 6.44 -26.80 -14.10
N SER A 199 7.31 -27.43 -14.89
CA SER A 199 6.93 -28.57 -15.76
C SER A 199 5.73 -28.27 -16.65
N GLY A 200 5.67 -27.07 -17.24
CA GLY A 200 4.56 -26.61 -18.08
C GLY A 200 3.31 -26.12 -17.32
N MET A 201 3.21 -26.37 -16.01
CA MET A 201 2.11 -25.88 -15.19
C MET A 201 2.40 -24.46 -14.67
N VAL A 202 1.45 -23.56 -14.88
CA VAL A 202 1.51 -22.16 -14.43
C VAL A 202 0.53 -21.96 -13.28
N LYS A 203 1.04 -21.65 -12.09
CA LYS A 203 0.23 -21.24 -10.94
C LYS A 203 0.54 -19.80 -10.57
N VAL A 204 -0.51 -19.04 -10.23
CA VAL A 204 -0.39 -17.60 -9.92
C VAL A 204 -0.94 -17.29 -8.53
N SER A 205 -0.56 -16.15 -7.96
CA SER A 205 -1.10 -15.68 -6.68
C SER A 205 -2.64 -15.64 -6.65
N LYS A 206 -3.23 -15.84 -5.46
CA LYS A 206 -4.67 -15.64 -5.24
C LYS A 206 -5.14 -14.20 -5.46
N LEU A 207 -4.23 -13.22 -5.47
CA LEU A 207 -4.57 -11.83 -5.81
C LEU A 207 -5.25 -11.74 -7.18
N PHE A 208 -4.78 -12.51 -8.17
CA PHE A 208 -5.40 -12.59 -9.50
C PHE A 208 -6.78 -13.24 -9.50
N ARG A 209 -7.13 -14.02 -8.47
CA ARG A 209 -8.48 -14.56 -8.27
C ARG A 209 -9.38 -13.54 -7.61
N TRP A 210 -8.94 -12.98 -6.47
CA TRP A 210 -9.76 -12.08 -5.65
C TRP A 210 -10.04 -10.75 -6.36
N TYR A 211 -9.05 -10.23 -7.07
CA TYR A 211 -9.13 -8.95 -7.77
C TYR A 211 -9.26 -9.09 -9.28
N LYS A 212 -9.78 -10.24 -9.75
CA LYS A 212 -9.95 -10.53 -11.18
C LYS A 212 -10.58 -9.37 -11.95
N GLN A 213 -11.53 -8.66 -11.34
CA GLN A 213 -12.28 -7.56 -11.96
C GLN A 213 -11.42 -6.34 -12.30
N ASP A 214 -10.26 -6.20 -11.67
CA ASP A 214 -9.43 -5.00 -11.78
C ASP A 214 -8.30 -5.19 -12.82
N PHE A 215 -8.09 -6.41 -13.33
CA PHE A 215 -7.07 -6.72 -14.33
C PHE A 215 -7.67 -6.69 -15.74
N TYR A 216 -7.48 -5.56 -16.45
CA TYR A 216 -7.99 -5.31 -17.80
C TYR A 216 -9.46 -5.72 -17.95
N ASP A 217 -9.84 -6.37 -19.05
CA ASP A 217 -11.19 -6.90 -19.29
C ASP A 217 -11.51 -8.14 -18.44
N LYS A 218 -11.22 -8.05 -17.14
CA LYS A 218 -11.36 -9.12 -16.15
C LYS A 218 -10.51 -10.35 -16.50
N ASN A 219 -9.36 -10.12 -17.13
CA ASN A 219 -8.46 -11.15 -17.62
C ASN A 219 -7.03 -10.98 -17.05
N PRO A 220 -6.76 -11.57 -15.88
CA PRO A 220 -5.44 -11.59 -15.27
C PRO A 220 -4.32 -12.12 -16.16
N LEU A 221 -4.61 -13.02 -17.09
CA LEU A 221 -3.59 -13.58 -17.98
C LEU A 221 -2.97 -12.49 -18.86
N VAL A 222 -3.81 -11.62 -19.44
CA VAL A 222 -3.34 -10.54 -20.32
C VAL A 222 -2.43 -9.58 -19.55
N PHE A 223 -2.81 -9.23 -18.32
CA PHE A 223 -1.95 -8.42 -17.44
C PHE A 223 -0.62 -9.09 -17.15
N ILE A 224 -0.61 -10.40 -16.86
CA ILE A 224 0.65 -11.11 -16.59
C ILE A 224 1.52 -11.18 -17.84
N GLN A 225 0.92 -11.25 -19.04
CA GLN A 225 1.63 -11.34 -20.32
C GLN A 225 2.46 -10.09 -20.64
N ASP A 226 2.12 -8.93 -20.08
CA ASP A 226 2.97 -7.73 -20.18
C ASP A 226 4.32 -7.88 -19.45
N TYR A 227 4.41 -8.83 -18.52
CA TYR A 227 5.58 -9.03 -17.66
C TYR A 227 6.25 -10.39 -17.83
N LYS A 228 5.51 -11.43 -18.21
CA LYS A 228 5.97 -12.81 -18.29
C LYS A 228 5.36 -13.53 -19.49
N ASN A 229 6.20 -14.26 -20.22
CA ASN A 229 5.75 -15.10 -21.33
C ASN A 229 5.06 -16.38 -20.83
N ILE A 230 3.74 -16.32 -20.63
CA ILE A 230 2.88 -17.46 -20.28
C ILE A 230 1.63 -17.47 -21.16
N ASN A 231 1.09 -18.67 -21.42
CA ASN A 231 -0.08 -18.83 -22.31
C ASN A 231 -1.37 -19.23 -21.57
N TYR A 232 -1.27 -19.83 -20.39
CA TYR A 232 -2.42 -20.32 -19.62
C TYR A 232 -2.16 -20.23 -18.12
N ILE A 233 -3.21 -20.02 -17.33
CA ILE A 233 -3.18 -20.11 -15.87
C ILE A 233 -3.87 -21.43 -15.47
N HIS A 234 -3.11 -22.35 -14.89
CA HIS A 234 -3.62 -23.68 -14.51
C HIS A 234 -4.24 -23.69 -13.11
N GLY A 235 -3.91 -22.71 -12.27
CA GLY A 235 -4.47 -22.61 -10.93
C GLY A 235 -3.84 -21.53 -10.09
N TYR A 236 -4.21 -21.53 -8.81
CA TYR A 236 -3.75 -20.54 -7.85
C TYR A 236 -2.84 -21.15 -6.79
N LEU A 237 -1.85 -20.38 -6.35
CA LEU A 237 -0.97 -20.73 -5.24
C LEU A 237 -1.77 -20.74 -3.92
N PRO A 238 -1.35 -21.53 -2.91
CA PRO A 238 -1.85 -21.34 -1.55
C PRO A 238 -1.49 -19.92 -1.06
N TYR A 239 -2.21 -19.45 -0.04
CA TYR A 239 -1.98 -18.11 0.51
C TYR A 239 -1.70 -18.22 2.00
N ASN A 240 -0.47 -17.94 2.37
CA ASN A 240 0.02 -17.98 3.74
C ASN A 240 -0.27 -16.65 4.44
N TRP A 241 -1.16 -16.71 5.43
CA TRP A 241 -1.63 -15.57 6.21
C TRP A 241 -0.76 -15.28 7.44
N ASN A 242 0.29 -16.06 7.69
CA ASN A 242 1.23 -15.80 8.77
C ASN A 242 1.88 -14.42 8.57
N LEU A 243 2.14 -13.74 9.68
CA LEU A 243 2.63 -12.38 9.71
C LEU A 243 4.04 -12.30 9.10
N ASN A 244 4.29 -11.28 8.27
CA ASN A 244 5.62 -10.96 7.75
C ASN A 244 6.51 -10.24 8.78
N SER A 245 6.52 -10.74 10.02
CA SER A 245 7.36 -10.19 11.09
C SER A 245 8.79 -10.69 11.01
N LEU A 246 9.75 -9.80 11.32
CA LEU A 246 11.18 -10.14 11.43
C LEU A 246 11.47 -11.03 12.64
N ASN A 247 10.65 -10.93 13.68
CA ASN A 247 10.73 -11.74 14.88
C ASN A 247 9.52 -12.67 14.94
N ASP A 248 9.69 -13.87 15.49
CA ASP A 248 8.61 -14.81 15.75
C ASP A 248 7.88 -14.51 17.08
#